data_AF-A0A9N9H6Q3-F1
#
_entry.id   AF-A0A9N9H6Q3-F1
#
_cell.length_a   1.000
_cell.length_b   1.000
_cell.length_c   1.000
_cell.angle_alpha   90.00
_cell.angle_beta   90.00
_cell.angle_gamma   90.00
#
_symmetry.space_group_name_H-M   'P 1'
#
loop_
_entity.id
_entity.type
_entity.pdbx_description
1 polymer ?
#
loop_
_entity_poly.entity_id
_entity_poly.type
_entity_poly.pdbx_seq_one_letter_code
_entity_poly.pdbx_strand_id
1 'polypeptide(L)'
;TIIFQEVFRTIPENPESIKQSHKEIDKVLEVYDKLLEGKEYLAGKFSLANLLHCPSTKHVDLWNKRLNVKKWWDRISNRDAWKKAWEGNRAAWKKILEEKEK
;
A
#
# COMPACT_ATOMS: atom_id res chain seq x y z
N THR A 1 -11.36 2.35 8.26
CA THR A 1 -10.77 1.67 7.09
C THR A 1 -11.71 1.55 5.88
N ILE A 2 -13.03 1.49 6.04
CA ILE A 2 -13.97 1.55 4.88
C ILE A 2 -14.08 2.98 4.31
N ILE A 3 -14.05 4.00 5.17
CA ILE A 3 -14.10 5.43 4.79
C ILE A 3 -12.91 5.84 3.90
N PHE A 4 -11.73 5.23 4.10
CA PHE A 4 -10.52 5.59 3.34
C PHE A 4 -10.50 5.03 1.91
N GLN A 5 -11.29 3.99 1.58
CA GLN A 5 -11.35 3.45 0.23
C GLN A 5 -12.49 4.04 -0.62
N GLU A 6 -13.68 4.25 -0.03
CA GLU A 6 -14.84 4.70 -0.82
C GLU A 6 -14.73 6.18 -1.23
N VAL A 7 -14.17 7.02 -0.35
CA VAL A 7 -13.97 8.47 -0.62
C VAL A 7 -12.87 8.70 -1.67
N PHE A 8 -11.78 7.93 -1.64
CA PHE A 8 -10.67 8.11 -2.58
C PHE A 8 -10.92 7.47 -3.95
N ARG A 9 -11.96 6.62 -4.11
CA ARG A 9 -12.26 5.92 -5.37
C ARG A 9 -13.24 6.67 -6.28
N THR A 10 -14.12 7.51 -5.72
CA THR A 10 -15.17 8.22 -6.47
C THR A 10 -14.83 9.67 -6.81
N ILE A 11 -13.74 10.22 -6.26
CA ILE A 11 -13.20 11.51 -6.70
C ILE A 11 -12.51 11.27 -8.05
N PRO A 12 -12.91 11.97 -9.14
CA PRO A 12 -12.17 11.94 -10.38
C PRO A 12 -10.72 12.25 -10.09
N GLU A 13 -9.83 11.27 -10.28
CA GLU A 13 -8.43 11.45 -9.97
C GLU A 13 -7.88 12.49 -10.97
N ASN A 14 -7.71 13.73 -10.53
CA ASN A 14 -7.06 14.76 -11.33
C ASN A 14 -5.64 14.26 -11.66
N PRO A 15 -5.27 14.10 -12.95
CA PRO A 15 -3.95 13.59 -13.33
C PRO A 15 -2.79 14.36 -12.68
N GLU A 16 -2.95 15.67 -12.49
CA GLU A 16 -1.94 16.49 -11.81
C GLU A 16 -1.84 16.15 -10.32
N SER A 17 -2.96 15.88 -9.65
CA SER A 17 -2.96 15.43 -8.26
C SER A 17 -2.32 14.06 -8.10
N ILE A 18 -2.58 13.12 -9.00
CA ILE A 18 -1.93 11.79 -8.98
C ILE A 18 -0.42 11.97 -9.11
N LYS A 19 0.01 12.75 -10.10
CA LYS A 19 1.44 13.02 -10.36
C LYS A 19 2.10 13.67 -9.15
N GLN A 20 1.42 14.62 -8.49
CA GLN A 20 1.93 15.24 -7.28
C GLN A 20 2.00 14.24 -6.11
N SER A 21 0.97 13.44 -5.89
CA SER A 21 0.98 12.37 -4.88
C SER A 21 2.09 11.35 -5.13
N HIS A 22 2.35 10.98 -6.38
CA HIS A 22 3.46 10.09 -6.73
C HIS A 22 4.81 10.69 -6.36
N LYS A 23 5.04 11.99 -6.61
CA LYS A 23 6.27 12.68 -6.20
C LYS A 23 6.43 12.70 -4.68
N GLU A 24 5.37 12.99 -3.93
CA GLU A 24 5.43 13.01 -2.47
C GLU A 24 5.65 11.62 -1.88
N ILE A 25 5.01 10.59 -2.43
CA ILE A 25 5.27 9.19 -2.07
C ILE A 25 6.73 8.85 -2.37
N ASP A 26 7.26 9.20 -3.55
CA ASP A 26 8.65 8.92 -3.90
C ASP A 26 9.63 9.51 -2.87
N LYS A 27 9.41 10.75 -2.40
CA LYS A 27 10.23 11.36 -1.33
C LYS A 27 10.14 10.59 -0.01
N VAL A 28 8.94 10.18 0.40
CA VAL A 28 8.74 9.39 1.63
C VAL A 28 9.46 8.05 1.53
N LEU A 29 9.42 7.40 0.36
CA LEU A 29 10.08 6.12 0.14
C LEU A 29 11.61 6.23 0.14
N GLU A 30 12.18 7.38 -0.24
CA GLU A 30 13.62 7.63 -0.07
C GLU A 30 14.02 7.68 1.41
N VAL A 31 13.20 8.30 2.26
CA VAL A 31 13.42 8.29 3.71
C VAL A 31 13.31 6.86 4.25
N TYR A 32 12.33 6.08 3.79
CA TYR A 32 12.17 4.70 4.22
C TYR A 32 13.36 3.83 3.82
N ASP A 33 13.87 3.96 2.60
CA ASP A 33 14.99 3.15 2.13
C ASP A 33 16.25 3.34 2.99
N LYS A 34 16.50 4.59 3.43
CA LYS A 34 17.55 4.93 4.40
C LYS A 34 17.23 4.40 5.81
N LEU A 35 16.00 4.57 6.28
CA LEU A 35 15.57 4.12 7.61
C LEU A 35 15.69 2.60 7.77
N LEU A 36 15.41 1.87 6.68
CA LEU A 36 15.45 0.41 6.58
C LEU A 36 16.86 -0.13 6.34
N GLU A 37 17.86 0.73 6.19
CA GLU A 37 19.25 0.28 6.12
C GLU A 37 19.61 -0.46 7.42
N GLY A 38 19.99 -1.74 7.29
CA GLY A 38 20.29 -2.60 8.43
C GLY A 38 19.07 -2.99 9.28
N LYS A 39 17.84 -2.67 8.88
CA LYS A 39 16.61 -3.01 9.62
C LYS A 39 15.61 -3.76 8.75
N GLU A 40 14.89 -4.67 9.40
CA GLU A 40 13.88 -5.48 8.72
C GLU A 40 12.52 -4.79 8.59
N TYR A 41 12.26 -3.83 9.49
CA TYR A 41 11.01 -3.12 9.65
C TYR A 41 11.27 -1.67 10.04
N LEU A 42 10.30 -0.77 9.76
CA LEU A 42 10.45 0.67 10.00
C LEU A 42 10.80 1.01 11.45
N ALA A 43 10.27 0.25 12.41
CA ALA A 43 10.54 0.41 13.84
C ALA A 43 11.59 -0.61 14.37
N GLY A 44 12.40 -1.22 13.50
CA GLY A 44 13.35 -2.29 13.83
C GLY A 44 12.71 -3.67 14.04
N LYS A 45 11.49 -3.72 14.57
CA LYS A 45 10.67 -4.94 14.72
C LYS A 45 9.30 -4.79 14.06
N PHE A 46 8.62 -5.92 13.84
CA PHE A 46 7.24 -5.87 13.34
C PHE A 46 6.34 -5.20 14.39
N SER A 47 5.61 -4.19 13.94
CA SER A 47 4.75 -3.33 14.75
C SER A 47 3.64 -2.72 13.90
N LEU A 48 2.68 -2.07 14.55
CA LEU A 48 1.56 -1.37 13.91
C LEU A 48 2.00 -0.37 12.84
N ALA A 49 3.18 0.25 12.98
CA ALA A 49 3.74 1.15 11.97
C ALA A 49 3.81 0.49 10.58
N ASN A 50 4.16 -0.79 10.51
CA ASN A 50 4.26 -1.52 9.25
C ASN A 50 2.90 -1.76 8.58
N LEU A 51 1.80 -1.79 9.35
CA LEU A 51 0.45 -1.96 8.84
C LEU A 51 -0.16 -0.62 8.40
N LEU A 52 0.13 0.47 9.14
CA LEU A 52 -0.38 1.80 8.82
C LEU A 52 0.34 2.47 7.65
N HIS A 53 1.65 2.22 7.53
CA HIS A 53 2.45 2.67 6.39
C HIS A 53 2.40 1.71 5.21
N CYS A 54 1.71 0.59 5.37
CA CYS A 54 1.46 -0.30 4.26
C CYS A 54 0.56 0.41 3.24
N PRO A 55 0.99 0.52 1.99
CA PRO A 55 0.12 1.02 0.93
C PRO A 55 -1.12 0.13 0.74
N SER A 56 -2.30 0.72 0.87
CA SER A 56 -3.49 0.20 0.17
C SER A 56 -3.50 0.64 -1.30
N THR A 57 -2.35 0.67 -1.97
CA THR A 57 -2.23 1.34 -3.27
C THR A 57 -2.37 0.35 -4.43
N LYS A 58 -3.07 0.79 -5.47
CA LYS A 58 -3.12 0.13 -6.78
C LYS A 58 -1.76 0.20 -7.51
N HIS A 59 -0.84 1.05 -7.03
CA HIS A 59 0.47 1.34 -7.62
C HIS A 59 1.57 0.57 -6.87
N VAL A 60 1.62 -0.74 -7.11
CA VAL A 60 2.63 -1.66 -6.53
C VAL A 60 4.03 -1.37 -7.10
N ASP A 61 4.09 -0.77 -8.28
CA ASP A 61 5.30 -0.39 -9.00
C ASP A 61 6.20 0.61 -8.24
N LEU A 62 5.61 1.45 -7.38
CA LEU A 62 6.36 2.44 -6.58
C LEU A 62 7.30 1.80 -5.54
N TRP A 63 6.95 0.60 -5.04
CA TRP A 63 7.66 -0.08 -3.94
C TRP A 63 8.89 -0.86 -4.41
N ASN A 64 8.96 -1.15 -5.70
CA ASN A 64 10.03 -1.97 -6.28
C ASN A 64 11.27 -1.16 -6.70
N LYS A 65 11.19 0.18 -6.74
CA LYS A 65 12.28 1.05 -7.20
C LYS A 65 13.48 1.08 -6.26
N ARG A 66 13.29 0.80 -4.96
CA ARG A 66 14.27 0.99 -3.89
C ARG A 66 14.51 -0.32 -3.16
N LEU A 67 15.76 -0.70 -2.96
CA LEU A 67 16.13 -2.06 -2.55
C LEU A 67 15.61 -2.43 -1.16
N ASN A 68 15.78 -1.55 -0.17
CA ASN A 68 15.40 -1.84 1.21
C ASN A 68 13.89 -1.75 1.39
N VAL A 69 13.25 -0.78 0.72
CA VAL A 69 11.79 -0.68 0.64
C VAL A 69 11.19 -1.95 0.01
N LYS A 70 11.75 -2.44 -1.10
CA LYS A 70 11.29 -3.66 -1.75
C LYS A 70 11.39 -4.86 -0.81
N LYS A 71 12.54 -5.06 -0.16
CA LYS A 71 12.73 -6.16 0.81
C LYS A 71 11.74 -6.08 1.97
N TRP A 72 11.51 -4.89 2.50
CA TRP A 72 10.53 -4.63 3.55
C TRP A 72 9.11 -4.95 3.08
N TRP A 73 8.75 -4.52 1.87
CA TRP A 73 7.44 -4.75 1.27
C TRP A 73 7.19 -6.24 0.99
N ASP A 74 8.16 -6.93 0.39
CA ASP A 74 8.09 -8.37 0.13
C ASP A 74 7.88 -9.15 1.43
N ARG A 75 8.54 -8.74 2.52
CA ARG A 75 8.40 -9.37 3.83
C ARG A 75 7.02 -9.19 4.44
N ILE A 76 6.39 -8.02 4.27
CA ILE A 76 5.03 -7.76 4.78
C ILE A 76 4.01 -8.50 3.93
N SER A 77 4.09 -8.33 2.61
CA SER A 77 3.12 -8.88 1.66
C SER A 77 3.11 -10.40 1.60
N ASN A 78 4.23 -11.05 1.92
CA ASN A 78 4.32 -12.52 1.96
C ASN A 78 3.71 -13.17 3.21
N ARG A 79 3.34 -12.41 4.24
CA ARG A 79 2.74 -12.97 5.46
C ARG A 79 1.35 -13.53 5.17
N ASP A 80 1.06 -14.70 5.73
CA ASP A 80 -0.24 -15.36 5.55
C ASP A 80 -1.41 -14.49 6.00
N ALA A 81 -1.24 -13.76 7.11
CA ALA A 81 -2.26 -12.81 7.58
C ALA A 81 -2.53 -11.70 6.56
N TRP A 82 -1.48 -11.23 5.87
CA TRP A 82 -1.61 -10.21 4.82
C TRP A 82 -2.31 -10.77 3.58
N LYS A 83 -1.91 -11.96 3.12
CA LYS A 83 -2.52 -12.65 1.98
C LYS A 83 -4.00 -12.91 2.22
N LYS A 84 -4.37 -13.45 3.39
CA LYS A 84 -5.76 -13.68 3.79
C LYS A 84 -6.59 -12.39 3.81
N ALA A 85 -6.04 -11.31 4.37
CA ALA A 85 -6.71 -10.01 4.39
C ALA A 85 -6.95 -9.48 2.98
N TRP A 86 -5.97 -9.63 2.08
CA TRP A 86 -6.07 -9.21 0.69
C TRP A 86 -7.10 -10.04 -0.10
N GLU A 87 -7.10 -11.36 0.06
CA GLU A 87 -8.07 -12.27 -0.55
C GLU A 87 -9.49 -11.95 -0.10
N GLY A 88 -9.70 -11.76 1.20
CA GLY A 88 -11.00 -11.38 1.75
C GLY A 88 -11.49 -10.03 1.20
N ASN A 89 -10.60 -9.06 1.09
CA ASN A 89 -10.90 -7.76 0.49
C ASN A 89 -11.29 -7.91 -0.99
N ARG A 90 -10.51 -8.65 -1.78
CA ARG A 90 -10.78 -8.91 -3.21
C ARG A 90 -12.12 -9.63 -3.41
N ALA A 91 -12.41 -10.64 -2.61
CA ALA A 91 -13.68 -11.39 -2.69
C ALA A 91 -14.88 -10.49 -2.38
N ALA A 92 -14.78 -9.66 -1.33
CA ALA A 92 -15.82 -8.69 -0.99
C ALA A 92 -16.04 -7.68 -2.13
N TRP A 93 -14.97 -7.16 -2.73
CA TRP A 93 -15.09 -6.22 -3.85
C TRP A 93 -15.66 -6.83 -5.12
N LYS A 94 -15.29 -8.07 -5.45
CA LYS A 94 -15.84 -8.78 -6.61
C LYS A 94 -17.37 -8.89 -6.49
N LYS A 95 -17.85 -9.25 -5.30
CA LYS A 95 -19.29 -9.31 -5.01
C LYS A 95 -19.98 -7.95 -5.17
N ILE A 96 -19.39 -6.87 -4.65
CA ILE A 96 -19.95 -5.51 -4.77
C ILE A 96 -20.06 -5.07 -6.24
N LEU A 97 -19.06 -5.40 -7.07
CA LEU A 97 -19.08 -5.04 -8.49
C LEU A 97 -20.15 -5.83 -9.25
N GLU A 98 -20.27 -7.13 -9.01
CA GLU A 98 -21.31 -7.98 -9.62
C GLU A 98 -22.74 -7.56 -9.22
N GLU A 99 -22.92 -6.97 -8.02
CA GLU A 99 -24.20 -6.41 -7.57
C GLU A 99 -24.50 -5.04 -8.20
N LYS A 100 -23.49 -4.22 -8.49
CA LYS A 100 -23.65 -2.90 -9.14
C LYS A 100 -23.91 -3.00 -10.65
N GLU A 101 -23.52 -4.10 -11.28
CA GLU A 101 -23.72 -4.36 -12.72
C GLU A 101 -25.07 -5.03 -13.04
N LYS A 102 -25.87 -5.36 -12.01
CA LYS A 102 -27.27 -5.82 -12.13
C LYS A 102 -28.25 -4.66 -11.96
#